data_AF-A0A9P7DVM5-F1
#
_entry.id   AF-A0A9P7DVM5-F1
#
_cell.length_a   1.000
_cell.length_b   1.000
_cell.length_c   1.000
_cell.angle_alpha   90.00
_cell.angle_beta   90.00
_cell.angle_gamma   90.00
#
_symmetry.space_group_name_H-M   'P 1'
#
loop_
_entity.id
_entity.type
_entity.pdbx_description
1 polymer ?
#
loop_
_entity_poly.entity_id
_entity_poly.type
_entity_poly.pdbx_seq_one_letter_code
_entity_poly.pdbx_strand_id
1 'polypeptide(L)'
;MIAEVLEALTLLHAANIIHADLKPDNVLFDEGNVTQIIQELLVQAHQIVNGEFELNGVHHPIMRSQPIAHPLRWNDRGIMIELYTAYVTDFQNGKRYLSQWTNGKPPTRTTSSYDLHAPEHILEANYGAKVDVWALGCMTFELLTGSSLFLSQ
;
A
#
# COMPACT_ATOMS: atom_id res chain seq x y z
N MET A 1 -13.32 0.98 -5.47
CA MET A 1 -11.99 0.44 -5.15
C MET A 1 -11.26 -0.23 -6.32
N ILE A 2 -11.58 -1.47 -6.75
CA ILE A 2 -10.77 -2.18 -7.79
C ILE A 2 -10.66 -1.41 -9.11
N ALA A 3 -11.75 -0.76 -9.53
CA ALA A 3 -11.74 0.10 -10.72
C ALA A 3 -10.77 1.29 -10.60
N GLU A 4 -10.69 1.92 -9.43
CA GLU A 4 -9.81 3.06 -9.17
C GLU A 4 -8.34 2.63 -9.09
N VAL A 5 -8.07 1.47 -8.47
CA VAL A 5 -6.73 0.87 -8.49
C VAL A 5 -6.29 0.56 -9.92
N LEU A 6 -7.19 0.02 -10.75
CA LEU A 6 -6.93 -0.22 -12.18
C LEU A 6 -6.61 1.07 -12.94
N GLU A 7 -7.35 2.16 -12.66
CA GLU A 7 -7.11 3.47 -13.27
C GLU A 7 -5.74 4.03 -12.85
N ALA A 8 -5.40 3.95 -11.56
CA ALA A 8 -4.09 4.34 -11.05
C ALA A 8 -2.96 3.53 -11.70
N LEU A 9 -3.09 2.20 -11.79
CA LEU A 9 -2.11 1.35 -12.47
C LEU A 9 -1.97 1.71 -13.96
N THR A 10 -3.07 2.01 -14.64
CA THR A 10 -3.05 2.44 -16.04
C THR A 10 -2.21 3.70 -16.23
N LEU A 11 -2.36 4.68 -15.33
CA LEU A 11 -1.55 5.91 -15.33
C LEU A 11 -0.08 5.63 -15.03
N LEU A 12 0.22 4.80 -14.04
CA LEU A 12 1.59 4.42 -13.69
C LEU A 12 2.30 3.71 -14.85
N HIS A 13 1.61 2.74 -15.47
CA HIS A 13 2.15 1.97 -16.58
C HIS A 13 2.36 2.85 -17.82
N ALA A 14 1.46 3.80 -18.09
CA ALA A 14 1.65 4.80 -19.14
C ALA A 14 2.88 5.69 -18.88
N ALA A 15 3.20 5.97 -17.61
CA ALA A 15 4.42 6.67 -17.20
C ALA A 15 5.67 5.77 -17.13
N ASN A 16 5.56 4.50 -17.55
CA ASN A 16 6.60 3.48 -17.43
C ASN A 16 7.05 3.24 -15.97
N ILE A 17 6.13 3.25 -15.02
CA ILE A 17 6.36 2.96 -13.60
C ILE A 17 5.64 1.66 -13.26
N ILE A 18 6.31 0.75 -12.57
CA ILE A 18 5.74 -0.46 -11.96
C ILE A 18 5.61 -0.19 -10.46
N HIS A 19 4.49 -0.58 -9.84
CA HIS A 19 4.31 -0.47 -8.39
C HIS A 19 5.13 -1.51 -7.62
N ALA A 20 5.08 -2.78 -8.06
CA ALA A 20 5.85 -3.94 -7.59
C ALA A 20 5.58 -4.42 -6.14
N ASP A 21 4.83 -3.68 -5.33
CA ASP A 21 4.38 -4.09 -3.99
C ASP A 21 2.89 -3.75 -3.78
N LEU A 22 2.03 -4.09 -4.74
CA LEU A 22 0.60 -3.82 -4.65
C LEU A 22 -0.06 -4.84 -3.70
N LYS A 23 -0.70 -4.35 -2.63
CA LYS A 23 -1.36 -5.15 -1.59
C LYS A 23 -2.48 -4.32 -0.92
N PRO A 24 -3.43 -4.95 -0.20
CA PRO A 24 -4.49 -4.21 0.49
C PRO A 24 -3.98 -3.06 1.37
N ASP A 25 -2.89 -3.28 2.11
CA ASP A 25 -2.28 -2.27 3.00
C ASP A 25 -1.80 -1.01 2.26
N ASN A 26 -1.52 -1.13 0.97
CA ASN A 26 -1.02 -0.05 0.12
C ASN A 26 -2.15 0.67 -0.64
N VAL A 27 -3.42 0.36 -0.34
CA VAL A 27 -4.58 1.07 -0.88
C VAL A 27 -5.25 1.85 0.25
N LEU A 28 -5.23 3.18 0.14
CA LEU A 28 -5.89 4.07 1.10
C LEU A 28 -7.25 4.52 0.61
N PHE A 29 -8.19 4.67 1.53
CA PHE A 29 -9.52 5.22 1.27
C PHE A 29 -9.57 6.68 1.77
N ASP A 30 -10.10 7.57 0.94
CA ASP A 30 -10.38 8.95 1.30
C ASP A 30 -11.87 9.14 1.61
N GLU A 31 -12.16 9.55 2.85
CA GLU A 31 -13.50 9.86 3.36
C GLU A 31 -13.98 11.28 2.99
N GLY A 32 -13.19 12.06 2.25
CA GLY A 32 -13.54 13.42 1.81
C GLY A 32 -13.52 14.49 2.92
N ASN A 33 -13.46 14.08 4.19
CA ASN A 33 -13.32 14.99 5.34
C ASN A 33 -12.26 14.50 6.36
N VAL A 34 -11.17 13.94 5.83
CA VAL A 34 -10.03 13.43 6.60
C VAL A 34 -9.47 14.49 7.54
N THR A 35 -9.46 15.76 7.15
CA THR A 35 -8.95 16.87 7.98
C THR A 35 -9.73 17.03 9.29
N GLN A 36 -11.06 17.00 9.24
CA GLN A 36 -11.88 17.14 10.44
C GLN A 36 -11.75 15.91 11.34
N ILE A 37 -11.73 14.71 10.75
CA ILE A 37 -11.55 13.45 11.49
C ILE A 37 -10.18 13.43 12.19
N ILE A 38 -9.11 13.81 11.50
CA ILE A 38 -7.77 13.92 12.10
C ILE A 38 -7.78 14.94 13.24
N GLN A 39 -8.43 16.10 13.08
CA GLN A 39 -8.52 17.10 14.14
C GLN A 39 -9.27 16.56 15.36
N GLU A 40 -10.41 15.91 15.16
CA GLU A 40 -11.19 15.29 16.24
C GLU A 40 -10.40 14.18 16.94
N LEU A 41 -9.68 13.34 16.18
CA LEU A 41 -8.82 12.29 16.71
C LEU A 41 -7.60 12.84 17.45
N LEU A 42 -6.97 13.90 16.97
CA LEU A 42 -5.85 14.56 17.67
C LEU A 42 -6.30 15.16 19.01
N VAL A 43 -7.58 15.56 19.11
CA VAL A 43 -8.19 16.03 20.37
C VAL A 43 -8.51 14.86 21.31
N GLN A 44 -8.92 13.70 20.79
CA GLN A 44 -9.35 12.54 21.60
C GLN A 44 -8.21 11.58 21.97
N ALA A 45 -7.25 11.35 21.07
CA ALA A 45 -6.13 10.45 21.26
C ALA A 45 -5.06 11.15 22.11
N HIS A 46 -4.99 10.81 23.40
CA HIS A 46 -3.89 11.25 24.24
C HIS A 46 -2.57 10.79 23.60
N GLN A 47 -1.64 11.72 23.37
CA GLN A 47 -0.33 11.40 22.81
C GLN A 47 0.45 10.49 23.76
N ILE A 48 0.72 9.26 23.33
CA ILE A 48 1.53 8.32 24.11
C ILE A 48 3.01 8.60 23.81
N VAL A 49 3.71 9.13 24.80
CA VAL A 49 5.15 9.41 24.74
C VAL A 49 5.95 8.22 25.28
N ASN A 50 7.00 7.82 24.58
CA ASN A 50 7.89 6.72 24.97
C ASN A 50 9.35 7.20 24.99
N GLY A 51 9.62 8.17 25.86
CA GLY A 51 10.93 8.77 26.04
C GLY A 51 11.07 10.12 25.34
N GLU A 52 12.29 10.66 25.39
CA GLU A 52 12.66 11.94 24.79
C GLU A 52 14.00 11.79 24.07
N PHE A 53 14.21 12.59 23.04
CA PHE A 53 15.50 12.73 22.39
C PHE A 53 15.93 14.20 22.36
N GLU A 54 17.23 14.43 22.44
CA GLU A 54 17.80 15.78 22.35
C GLU A 54 18.18 16.10 20.90
N LEU A 55 17.75 17.27 20.42
CA LEU A 55 18.16 17.83 19.15
C LEU A 55 18.53 19.31 19.38
N ASN A 56 19.79 19.65 19.14
CA ASN A 56 20.31 21.02 19.31
C ASN A 56 20.06 21.63 20.71
N GLY A 57 20.18 20.84 21.78
CA GLY A 57 19.90 21.30 23.15
C GLY A 57 18.42 21.37 23.52
N VAL A 58 17.52 20.96 22.63
CA VAL A 58 16.07 20.90 22.87
C VAL A 58 15.63 19.46 23.02
N HIS A 59 14.93 19.16 24.11
CA HIS A 59 14.33 17.84 24.35
C HIS A 59 13.00 17.74 23.62
N HIS A 60 12.85 16.71 22.80
CA HIS A 60 11.65 16.41 22.03
C HIS A 60 11.06 15.06 22.45
N PRO A 61 9.73 14.96 22.64
CA PRO A 61 9.09 13.69 22.99
C PRO A 61 9.15 12.70 21.82
N ILE A 62 9.45 11.44 22.14
CA ILE A 62 9.34 10.33 21.20
C ILE A 62 7.89 9.84 21.23
N MET A 63 7.12 10.18 20.21
CA MET A 63 5.73 9.74 20.07
C MET A 63 5.67 8.27 19.66
N ARG A 64 4.78 7.47 20.26
CA ARG A 64 4.39 6.18 19.70
C ARG A 64 3.32 6.35 18.63
N SER A 65 3.43 5.51 17.58
CA SER A 65 2.33 5.31 16.63
C SER A 65 1.11 4.79 17.36
N GLN A 66 -0.05 5.41 17.12
CA GLN A 66 -1.33 5.02 17.67
C GLN A 66 -2.30 4.75 16.51
N PRO A 67 -3.05 3.63 16.54
CA PRO A 67 -4.07 3.38 15.53
C PRO A 67 -5.10 4.50 15.55
N ILE A 68 -5.38 5.07 14.39
CA ILE A 68 -6.50 5.96 14.20
C ILE A 68 -7.78 5.10 14.22
N ALA A 69 -8.67 5.37 15.18
CA ALA A 69 -9.96 4.72 15.22
C ALA A 69 -10.77 5.13 13.98
N HIS A 70 -10.94 4.18 13.06
CA HIS A 70 -11.78 4.36 11.88
C HIS A 70 -13.21 3.88 12.21
N PRO A 71 -14.27 4.63 11.84
CA PRO A 71 -15.65 4.24 12.17
C PRO A 71 -16.11 2.97 11.44
N LEU A 72 -15.48 2.66 10.30
CA LEU A 72 -15.83 1.49 9.49
C LEU A 72 -15.37 0.17 10.10
N ARG A 73 -16.21 -0.84 9.95
CA ARG A 73 -15.93 -2.25 10.22
C ARG A 73 -15.88 -3.02 8.91
N TRP A 74 -15.14 -4.13 8.91
CA TRP A 74 -15.04 -5.04 7.77
C TRP A 74 -16.39 -5.58 7.26
N ASN A 75 -17.45 -5.50 8.07
CA ASN A 75 -18.80 -5.98 7.75
C ASN A 75 -19.82 -4.86 7.46
N ASP A 76 -19.37 -3.61 7.29
CA ASP A 76 -20.26 -2.52 6.89
C ASP A 76 -20.85 -2.76 5.50
N ARG A 77 -22.04 -2.20 5.25
CA ARG A 77 -22.76 -2.42 3.99
C ARG A 77 -21.95 -1.87 2.82
N GLY A 78 -21.90 -2.63 1.72
CA GLY A 78 -21.13 -2.27 0.51
C GLY A 78 -21.44 -0.88 -0.07
N ILE A 79 -22.64 -0.33 0.19
CA ILE A 79 -23.00 1.04 -0.23
C ILE A 79 -22.18 2.13 0.46
N MET A 80 -21.65 1.87 1.65
CA MET A 80 -20.73 2.79 2.32
C MET A 80 -19.38 2.80 1.60
N ILE A 81 -18.88 1.65 1.17
CA ILE A 81 -17.59 1.50 0.48
C ILE A 81 -17.59 2.22 -0.88
N GLU A 82 -18.73 2.31 -1.56
CA GLU A 82 -18.87 3.06 -2.83
C GLU A 82 -18.78 4.59 -2.68
N LEU A 83 -18.84 5.13 -1.46
CA LEU A 83 -18.70 6.56 -1.21
C LEU A 83 -17.22 7.01 -1.09
N TYR A 84 -16.29 6.06 -1.02
CA TYR A 84 -14.88 6.34 -0.75
C TYR A 84 -14.05 6.26 -2.03
N THR A 85 -13.16 7.24 -2.18
CA THR A 85 -12.16 7.21 -3.26
C THR A 85 -10.95 6.41 -2.82
N ALA A 86 -10.52 5.44 -3.62
CA ALA A 86 -9.33 4.63 -3.32
C ALA A 86 -8.08 5.16 -4.03
N TYR A 87 -6.96 5.23 -3.30
CA TYR A 87 -5.67 5.68 -3.80
C TYR A 87 -4.60 4.61 -3.59
N VAL A 88 -3.78 4.37 -4.62
CA VAL A 88 -2.58 3.52 -4.51
C VAL A 88 -1.46 4.33 -3.86
N THR A 89 -0.79 3.74 -2.87
CA THR A 89 0.23 4.38 -2.04
C THR A 89 1.44 3.47 -1.86
N ASP A 90 2.46 3.97 -1.15
CA ASP A 90 3.72 3.24 -0.86
C ASP A 90 4.48 2.78 -2.12
N PHE A 91 5.01 3.76 -2.84
CA PHE A 91 5.87 3.57 -4.00
C PHE A 91 7.32 3.23 -3.64
N GLN A 92 7.60 2.81 -2.41
CA GLN A 92 8.98 2.56 -1.98
C GLN A 92 9.64 1.43 -2.78
N ASN A 93 8.85 0.47 -3.25
CA ASN A 93 9.28 -0.58 -4.19
C ASN A 93 9.02 -0.23 -5.67
N GLY A 94 8.41 0.93 -5.94
CA GLY A 94 8.06 1.38 -7.27
C GLY A 94 9.30 1.70 -8.12
N LYS A 95 9.34 1.20 -9.36
CA LYS A 95 10.52 1.28 -10.23
C LYS A 95 10.14 1.66 -11.66
N ARG A 96 10.97 2.47 -12.34
CA ARG A 96 10.79 2.73 -13.78
C ARG A 96 11.13 1.48 -14.59
N TYR A 97 10.27 1.14 -15.56
CA TYR A 97 10.40 -0.03 -16.44
C TYR A 97 11.77 -0.10 -17.15
N LEU A 98 12.28 1.05 -17.58
CA LEU A 98 13.51 1.14 -18.39
C LEU A 98 14.82 0.96 -17.61
N SER A 99 14.82 1.09 -16.28
CA SER A 99 16.06 1.05 -15.49
C SER A 99 16.41 -0.32 -14.92
N GLN A 100 15.57 -1.34 -15.12
CA GLN A 100 15.75 -2.64 -14.44
C GLN A 100 16.57 -3.65 -15.24
N TRP A 101 16.59 -3.56 -16.56
CA TRP A 101 17.48 -4.35 -17.44
C TRP A 101 18.63 -3.50 -18.00
N THR A 102 19.17 -2.58 -17.22
CA THR A 102 20.44 -1.95 -17.61
C THR A 102 21.56 -2.97 -17.37
N ASN A 103 22.13 -3.50 -18.45
CA ASN A 103 23.26 -4.46 -18.48
C ASN A 103 22.94 -5.93 -18.16
N GLY A 104 21.71 -6.42 -18.40
CA GLY A 104 21.43 -7.86 -18.39
C GLY A 104 21.47 -8.53 -17.01
N LYS A 105 21.25 -7.78 -15.93
CA LYS A 105 21.16 -8.30 -14.56
C LYS A 105 19.74 -8.12 -14.03
N PRO A 106 19.16 -9.13 -13.35
CA PRO A 106 17.87 -8.99 -12.73
C PRO A 106 17.93 -7.94 -11.61
N PRO A 107 16.85 -7.19 -11.37
CA PRO A 107 16.77 -6.21 -10.29
C PRO A 107 16.92 -6.90 -8.92
N THR A 108 17.62 -6.24 -8.00
CA THR A 108 17.88 -6.74 -6.64
C THR A 108 16.58 -7.04 -5.89
N ARG A 109 16.56 -8.20 -5.23
CA ARG A 109 15.48 -8.78 -4.42
C ARG A 109 14.87 -7.72 -3.48
N THR A 110 13.62 -7.34 -3.75
CA THR A 110 12.82 -6.50 -2.84
C THR A 110 12.26 -7.38 -1.73
N THR A 111 12.41 -6.94 -0.49
CA THR A 111 12.14 -7.66 0.76
C THR A 111 10.64 -7.84 1.09
N SER A 112 9.74 -7.68 0.12
CA SER A 112 8.29 -7.85 0.29
C SER A 112 7.88 -9.32 0.33
N SER A 113 6.75 -9.63 0.99
CA SER A 113 6.20 -11.00 1.08
C SER A 113 5.92 -11.59 -0.31
N TYR A 114 6.26 -12.87 -0.52
CA TYR A 114 6.15 -13.57 -1.81
C TYR A 114 4.71 -13.86 -2.25
N ASP A 115 3.75 -13.73 -1.35
CA ASP A 115 2.36 -14.18 -1.53
C ASP A 115 1.64 -13.49 -2.70
N LEU A 116 2.11 -12.29 -3.06
CA LEU A 116 1.52 -11.44 -4.10
C LEU A 116 2.43 -11.34 -5.34
N HIS A 117 3.58 -12.03 -5.34
CA HIS A 117 4.51 -11.97 -6.47
C HIS A 117 4.03 -12.82 -7.63
N ALA A 118 4.13 -12.24 -8.82
CA ALA A 118 3.90 -12.97 -10.06
C ALA A 118 4.97 -14.06 -10.25
N PRO A 119 4.66 -15.17 -10.94
CA PRO A 119 5.61 -16.26 -11.15
C PRO A 119 6.93 -15.80 -11.78
N GLU A 120 6.89 -14.90 -12.76
CA GLU A 120 8.08 -14.32 -13.40
C GLU A 120 8.91 -13.47 -12.43
N HIS A 121 8.29 -12.88 -11.42
CA HIS A 121 8.97 -12.11 -10.39
C HIS A 121 9.68 -13.06 -9.40
N ILE A 122 9.02 -14.16 -9.01
CA ILE A 122 9.59 -15.21 -8.13
C ILE A 122 10.76 -15.91 -8.83
N LEU A 123 10.63 -16.19 -10.13
CA LEU A 123 11.64 -16.88 -10.94
C LEU A 123 12.81 -15.99 -11.36
N GLU A 124 12.86 -14.73 -10.89
CA GLU A 124 13.84 -13.72 -11.29
C GLU A 124 13.96 -13.58 -12.82
N ALA A 125 12.87 -13.86 -13.53
CA ALA A 125 12.77 -13.73 -14.97
C ALA A 125 12.56 -12.26 -15.36
N ASN A 126 12.59 -11.98 -16.66
CA ASN A 126 12.27 -10.65 -17.14
C ASN A 126 10.79 -10.35 -16.84
N TYR A 127 10.54 -9.35 -16.00
CA TYR A 127 9.20 -8.95 -15.59
C TYR A 127 8.93 -7.48 -15.94
N GLY A 128 7.65 -7.13 -15.99
CA GLY A 128 7.19 -5.81 -16.39
C GLY A 128 5.92 -5.40 -15.67
N ALA A 129 5.23 -4.38 -16.19
CA ALA A 129 3.97 -3.86 -15.65
C ALA A 129 2.90 -4.93 -15.33
N LYS A 130 2.97 -6.10 -15.96
CA LYS A 130 2.06 -7.23 -15.71
C LYS A 130 2.16 -7.84 -14.32
N VAL A 131 3.25 -7.63 -13.58
CA VAL A 131 3.35 -8.08 -12.18
C VAL A 131 2.35 -7.37 -11.27
N ASP A 132 2.04 -6.10 -11.54
CA ASP A 132 1.01 -5.36 -10.77
C ASP A 132 -0.40 -5.90 -11.07
N VAL A 133 -0.63 -6.39 -12.29
CA VAL A 133 -1.90 -7.02 -12.69
C VAL A 133 -2.10 -8.34 -11.95
N TRP A 134 -1.03 -9.12 -11.79
CA TRP A 134 -1.06 -10.34 -10.98
C TRP A 134 -1.39 -10.02 -9.51
N ALA A 135 -0.67 -9.06 -8.92
CA ALA A 135 -0.88 -8.65 -7.54
C ALA A 135 -2.31 -8.13 -7.31
N LEU A 136 -2.88 -7.37 -8.27
CA LEU A 136 -4.28 -6.95 -8.24
C LEU A 136 -5.25 -8.14 -8.22
N GLY A 137 -4.95 -9.22 -8.97
CA GLY A 137 -5.74 -10.44 -8.96
C GLY A 137 -5.74 -11.13 -7.59
N CYS A 138 -4.56 -11.29 -6.99
CA CYS A 138 -4.42 -11.83 -5.63
C CYS A 138 -5.16 -10.98 -4.60
N MET A 139 -4.98 -9.65 -4.66
CA MET A 139 -5.68 -8.70 -3.79
C MET A 139 -7.20 -8.78 -3.95
N THR A 140 -7.70 -8.90 -5.19
CA THR A 140 -9.15 -9.03 -5.45
C THR A 140 -9.70 -10.31 -4.82
N PHE A 141 -9.00 -11.43 -4.96
CA PHE A 141 -9.40 -12.68 -4.32
C PHE A 141 -9.42 -12.55 -2.79
N GLU A 142 -8.39 -11.95 -2.20
CA GLU A 142 -8.29 -11.75 -0.76
C GLU A 142 -9.44 -10.91 -0.23
N LEU A 143 -9.79 -9.82 -0.92
CA LEU A 143 -10.92 -8.97 -0.54
C LEU A 143 -12.27 -9.67 -0.63
N LEU A 144 -12.43 -10.62 -1.55
CA LEU A 144 -13.67 -11.37 -1.72
C LEU A 144 -13.81 -12.52 -0.70
N THR A 145 -12.70 -13.05 -0.20
CA THR A 145 -12.69 -14.29 0.59
C THR A 145 -12.21 -14.10 2.02
N GLY A 146 -11.54 -12.98 2.32
CA GLY A 146 -10.85 -12.74 3.58
C GLY A 146 -9.62 -13.61 3.79
N SER A 147 -9.07 -14.22 2.73
CA SER A 147 -7.90 -15.12 2.82
C SER A 147 -6.97 -14.94 1.62
N SER A 148 -5.67 -15.04 1.83
CA SER A 148 -4.67 -14.96 0.76
C SER A 148 -4.88 -16.04 -0.30
N LEU A 149 -4.72 -15.69 -1.58
CA LEU A 149 -4.85 -16.64 -2.69
C LEU A 149 -3.74 -17.70 -2.69
N PHE A 150 -2.52 -17.26 -2.36
CA PHE A 150 -1.36 -18.11 -2.20
C PHE A 150 -0.80 -17.91 -0.80
N LEU A 151 -0.38 -19.01 -0.17
CA LEU A 151 0.27 -19.01 1.13
C LEU A 151 1.77 -19.28 0.91
N SER A 152 2.65 -18.38 1.34
CA SER A 152 4.08 -18.68 1.45
C SER A 152 4.26 -19.72 2.54
N GLN A 153 4.89 -20.85 2.19
CA GLN A 153 5.37 -21.83 3.16
C GLN A 153 6.73 -21.42 3.72
#